data_AF-A0AB36X4W2-F1
#
_entry.id   AF-A0AB36X4W2-F1
#
_cell.length_a   1.000
_cell.length_b   1.000
_cell.length_c   1.000
_cell.angle_alpha   90.00
_cell.angle_beta   90.00
_cell.angle_gamma   90.00
#
_symmetry.space_group_name_H-M   'P 1'
#
loop_
_entity.id
_entity.type
_entity.pdbx_description
1 polymer ?
#
loop_
_entity_poly.entity_id
_entity_poly.type
_entity_poly.pdbx_seq_one_letter_code
_entity_poly.pdbx_strand_id
1 'polypeptide(L)'
;MKLDHECVRSILLTIEEKHQYGKVLRLEEILQSDRLLEFNEDEIKYVLIKLADAKYISGTPTYGSNQLVDFDCSGLTWNGHQFLDTIRDPKVWKRTKEIASKLTSVSITMLSSIGSQVLAKLLGI
;
A
#
# COMPACT_ATOMS: atom_id res chain seq x y z
N MET A 1 -8.31 13.38 4.01
CA MET A 1 -8.86 12.01 3.82
C MET A 1 -8.23 11.09 4.87
N LYS A 2 -8.93 10.02 5.30
CA LYS A 2 -8.33 8.99 6.16
C LYS A 2 -7.44 8.09 5.29
N LEU A 3 -6.32 7.61 5.83
CA LEU A 3 -5.49 6.62 5.14
C LEU A 3 -6.15 5.24 5.31
N ASP A 4 -6.80 4.76 4.26
CA ASP A 4 -7.43 3.44 4.27
C ASP A 4 -6.38 2.34 4.11
N HIS A 5 -6.36 1.40 5.06
CA HIS A 5 -5.37 0.34 5.10
C HIS A 5 -5.65 -0.79 4.10
N GLU A 6 -6.90 -0.98 3.66
CA GLU A 6 -7.19 -1.87 2.52
C GLU A 6 -6.66 -1.25 1.23
N CYS A 7 -6.92 0.04 1.02
CA CYS A 7 -6.42 0.74 -0.17
C CYS A 7 -4.88 0.71 -0.23
N VAL A 8 -4.21 0.94 0.90
CA VAL A 8 -2.75 0.78 1.03
C VAL A 8 -2.30 -0.60 0.58
N ARG A 9 -2.90 -1.68 1.11
CA ARG A 9 -2.52 -3.05 0.76
C ARG A 9 -2.78 -3.34 -0.73
N SER A 10 -3.94 -2.92 -1.25
CA SER A 10 -4.32 -3.15 -2.64
C SER A 10 -3.43 -2.39 -3.62
N ILE A 11 -2.98 -1.18 -3.30
CA ILE A 11 -2.02 -0.43 -4.11
C ILE A 11 -0.65 -1.11 -4.12
N LEU A 12 -0.13 -1.53 -2.95
CA LEU A 12 1.16 -2.21 -2.88
C LEU A 12 1.16 -3.52 -3.69
N LEU A 13 0.08 -4.31 -3.60
CA LEU A 13 -0.11 -5.52 -4.43
C LEU A 13 -0.22 -5.17 -5.91
N THR A 14 -0.93 -4.10 -6.26
CA THR A 14 -1.08 -3.63 -7.65
C THR A 14 0.27 -3.24 -8.25
N ILE A 15 1.06 -2.46 -7.51
CA ILE A 15 2.38 -2.02 -7.96
C ILE A 15 3.29 -3.23 -8.16
N GLU A 16 3.33 -4.17 -7.21
CA GLU A 16 4.15 -5.37 -7.36
C GLU A 16 3.74 -6.23 -8.55
N GLU A 17 2.45 -6.36 -8.82
CA GLU A 17 1.92 -7.16 -9.93
C GLU A 17 2.19 -6.51 -11.31
N LYS A 18 2.02 -5.19 -11.42
CA LYS A 18 2.09 -4.48 -12.71
C LYS A 18 3.47 -3.91 -13.04
N HIS A 19 4.27 -3.56 -12.05
CA HIS A 19 5.55 -2.89 -12.28
C HIS A 19 6.58 -3.84 -12.91
N GLN A 20 7.26 -3.38 -13.95
CA GLN A 20 8.32 -4.11 -14.64
C GLN A 20 9.67 -3.43 -14.40
N TYR A 21 10.70 -4.23 -14.10
CA TYR A 21 12.05 -3.70 -13.88
C TYR A 21 12.53 -2.84 -15.06
N GLY A 22 13.06 -1.65 -14.74
CA GLY A 22 13.55 -0.69 -15.73
C GLY A 22 12.46 0.12 -16.45
N LYS A 23 11.19 -0.01 -16.05
CA LYS A 23 10.07 0.80 -16.56
C LYS A 23 9.39 1.56 -15.43
N VAL A 24 8.75 2.66 -15.80
CA VAL A 24 7.85 3.39 -14.91
C VAL A 24 6.43 2.85 -15.09
N LEU A 25 5.73 2.64 -13.99
CA LEU A 25 4.30 2.34 -13.95
C LEU A 25 3.53 3.65 -13.75
N ARG A 26 2.72 4.04 -14.72
CA ARG A 26 1.97 5.31 -14.70
C ARG A 26 0.70 5.24 -13.88
N LEU A 27 0.19 6.41 -13.49
CA LEU A 27 -1.05 6.55 -12.73
C LEU A 27 -2.23 5.82 -13.41
N GLU A 28 -2.41 6.03 -14.72
CA GLU A 28 -3.50 5.39 -15.48
C GLU A 28 -3.43 3.86 -15.42
N GLU A 29 -2.22 3.29 -15.49
CA GLU A 29 -2.01 1.84 -15.41
C GLU A 29 -2.34 1.30 -14.01
N ILE A 30 -2.04 2.08 -12.95
CA ILE A 30 -2.41 1.74 -11.57
C ILE A 30 -3.93 1.77 -11.42
N LEU A 31 -4.59 2.83 -11.88
CA LEU A 31 -6.05 3.02 -11.78
C LEU A 31 -6.86 1.94 -12.50
N GLN A 32 -6.30 1.34 -13.56
CA GLN A 32 -6.89 0.20 -14.28
C GLN A 32 -6.73 -1.15 -13.54
N SER A 33 -6.39 -1.18 -12.26
CA SER A 33 -6.26 -2.44 -11.50
C SER A 33 -7.60 -2.90 -10.94
N ASP A 34 -7.96 -4.16 -11.20
CA ASP A 34 -9.17 -4.78 -10.62
C ASP A 34 -9.16 -4.76 -9.08
N ARG A 35 -7.97 -4.74 -8.48
CA ARG A 35 -7.78 -4.65 -7.02
C ARG A 35 -8.23 -3.32 -6.43
N LEU A 36 -8.46 -2.31 -7.28
CA LEU A 36 -8.76 -0.95 -6.86
C LEU A 36 -10.18 -0.50 -7.18
N LEU A 37 -11.01 -1.38 -7.75
CA LEU A 37 -12.40 -1.08 -8.16
C LEU A 37 -13.31 -0.61 -7.02
N GLU A 38 -12.99 -1.00 -5.78
CA GLU A 38 -13.75 -0.60 -4.58
C GLU A 38 -13.39 0.80 -4.05
N PHE A 39 -12.28 1.38 -4.51
CA PHE A 39 -11.80 2.69 -4.08
C PHE A 39 -12.07 3.74 -5.16
N ASN A 40 -12.36 4.97 -4.72
CA ASN A 40 -12.46 6.09 -5.64
C ASN A 40 -11.06 6.61 -6.02
N GLU A 41 -10.98 7.32 -7.15
CA GLU A 41 -9.71 7.81 -7.69
C GLU A 41 -8.97 8.76 -6.72
N ASP A 42 -9.68 9.63 -6.02
CA ASP A 42 -9.09 10.56 -5.04
C ASP A 42 -8.44 9.81 -3.88
N GLU A 43 -9.05 8.70 -3.43
CA GLU A 43 -8.52 7.85 -2.39
C GLU A 43 -7.24 7.15 -2.84
N ILE A 44 -7.24 6.60 -4.05
CA ILE A 44 -6.07 5.95 -4.64
C ILE A 44 -4.92 6.94 -4.77
N LYS A 45 -5.18 8.12 -5.34
CA LYS A 45 -4.20 9.21 -5.47
C LYS A 45 -3.66 9.65 -4.12
N TYR A 46 -4.54 9.84 -3.13
CA TYR A 46 -4.14 10.21 -1.78
C TYR A 46 -3.19 9.16 -1.16
N VAL A 47 -3.52 7.87 -1.28
CA VAL A 47 -2.69 6.78 -0.74
C VAL A 47 -1.36 6.67 -1.47
N LEU A 48 -1.32 6.81 -2.80
CA LEU A 48 -0.07 6.85 -3.59
C LEU A 48 0.88 7.93 -3.07
N ILE A 49 0.37 9.15 -2.88
CA ILE A 49 1.16 10.26 -2.31
C ILE A 49 1.68 9.89 -0.92
N LYS A 50 0.83 9.36 -0.04
CA LYS A 50 1.25 9.02 1.33
C LYS A 50 2.26 7.87 1.39
N LEU A 51 2.15 6.90 0.50
CA LEU A 51 3.13 5.81 0.38
C LEU A 51 4.48 6.30 -0.15
N ALA A 52 4.48 7.25 -1.10
CA ALA A 52 5.68 7.89 -1.58
C ALA A 52 6.34 8.76 -0.49
N ASP A 53 5.56 9.60 0.20
CA ASP A 53 6.01 10.42 1.34
C ASP A 53 6.69 9.56 2.43
N ALA A 54 6.09 8.41 2.73
CA ALA A 54 6.58 7.47 3.75
C ALA A 54 7.63 6.49 3.22
N LYS A 55 8.06 6.62 1.95
CA LYS A 55 9.08 5.79 1.30
C LYS A 55 8.75 4.29 1.30
N TYR A 56 7.49 3.92 1.16
CA TYR A 56 7.08 2.54 0.86
C TYR A 56 7.08 2.26 -0.65
N ILE A 57 6.89 3.30 -1.46
CA ILE A 57 7.02 3.23 -2.91
C ILE A 57 7.98 4.32 -3.40
N SER A 58 8.66 4.06 -4.51
CA SER A 58 9.40 5.08 -5.23
C SER A 58 8.47 5.67 -6.27
N GLY A 59 7.99 6.89 -6.06
CA GLY A 59 7.06 7.52 -6.99
C GLY A 59 7.24 9.04 -7.06
N THR A 60 7.04 9.59 -8.25
CA THR A 60 7.19 11.02 -8.52
C THR A 60 5.84 11.58 -8.94
N PRO A 61 5.21 12.43 -8.11
CA PRO A 61 3.96 13.07 -8.46
C PRO A 61 4.18 14.27 -9.39
N THR A 62 3.28 14.45 -10.35
CA THR A 62 3.19 15.65 -11.18
C THR A 62 1.91 16.40 -10.84
N TYR A 63 2.05 17.69 -10.54
CA TYR A 63 0.93 18.55 -10.15
C TYR A 63 0.60 19.57 -11.24
N GLY A 64 -0.69 19.76 -11.49
CA GLY A 64 -1.25 20.82 -12.32
C GLY A 64 -2.41 21.47 -11.60
N SER A 65 -2.44 22.81 -11.52
CA SER A 65 -3.48 23.55 -10.79
C SER A 65 -3.72 23.05 -9.35
N ASN A 66 -2.63 22.70 -8.66
CA ASN A 66 -2.65 22.15 -7.29
C ASN A 66 -3.38 20.80 -7.15
N GLN A 67 -3.56 20.07 -8.25
CA GLN A 67 -4.12 18.72 -8.29
C GLN A 67 -3.08 17.73 -8.83
N LEU A 68 -3.12 16.50 -8.34
CA LEU A 68 -2.28 15.42 -8.88
C LEU A 68 -2.81 15.05 -10.27
N VAL A 69 -2.03 15.37 -11.30
CA VAL A 69 -2.40 15.10 -12.70
C VAL A 69 -1.74 13.82 -13.22
N ASP A 70 -0.58 13.45 -12.69
CA ASP A 70 0.11 12.21 -13.04
C ASP A 70 0.97 11.72 -11.88
N PHE A 71 1.34 10.44 -11.92
CA PHE A 71 2.18 9.79 -10.92
C PHE A 71 3.03 8.70 -11.58
N ASP A 72 4.34 8.93 -11.60
CA ASP A 72 5.31 7.97 -12.13
C ASP A 72 5.84 7.08 -11.00
N CYS A 73 5.44 5.80 -10.99
CA CYS A 73 5.89 4.83 -10.00
C CYS A 73 7.05 3.97 -10.52
N SER A 74 8.19 4.00 -9.83
CA SER A 74 9.36 3.15 -10.10
C SER A 74 9.38 1.87 -9.25
N GLY A 75 8.24 1.49 -8.66
CA GLY A 75 8.08 0.27 -7.87
C GLY A 75 8.12 0.45 -6.36
N LEU A 76 8.11 -0.68 -5.66
CA LEU A 76 8.21 -0.73 -4.20
C LEU A 76 9.64 -0.42 -3.73
N THR A 77 9.76 0.26 -2.59
CA THR A 77 11.04 0.34 -1.89
C THR A 77 11.28 -0.92 -1.06
N TRP A 78 12.47 -1.04 -0.45
CA TRP A 78 12.74 -2.09 0.54
C TRP A 78 11.71 -2.12 1.68
N ASN A 79 11.34 -0.96 2.22
CA ASN A 79 10.32 -0.86 3.27
C ASN A 79 8.92 -1.25 2.74
N GLY A 80 8.64 -0.91 1.47
CA GLY A 80 7.48 -1.39 0.73
C GLY A 80 7.37 -2.91 0.75
N HIS A 81 8.44 -3.58 0.33
CA HIS A 81 8.53 -5.04 0.33
C HIS A 81 8.38 -5.62 1.74
N GLN A 82 9.13 -5.13 2.74
CA GLN A 82 9.03 -5.67 4.11
C GLN A 82 7.61 -5.58 4.66
N PHE A 83 6.94 -4.45 4.48
CA PHE A 83 5.57 -4.30 4.95
C PHE A 83 4.61 -5.19 4.15
N LEU A 84 4.68 -5.15 2.81
CA LEU A 84 3.81 -5.96 1.97
C LEU A 84 3.97 -7.45 2.28
N ASP A 85 5.19 -7.97 2.38
CA ASP A 85 5.45 -9.38 2.66
C ASP A 85 4.95 -9.80 4.05
N THR A 86 4.93 -8.87 5.01
CA THR A 86 4.33 -9.11 6.33
C THR A 86 2.81 -9.29 6.24
N ILE A 87 2.12 -8.50 5.42
CA ILE A 87 0.64 -8.48 5.34
C ILE A 87 0.07 -9.09 4.05
N ARG A 88 0.90 -9.75 3.25
CA ARG A 88 0.54 -10.34 1.96
C ARG A 88 -0.50 -11.43 2.13
N ASP A 89 -0.20 -12.37 3.03
CA ASP A 89 -1.06 -13.53 3.28
C ASP A 89 -2.44 -13.09 3.82
N PRO A 90 -3.56 -13.48 3.19
CA PRO A 90 -4.89 -13.05 3.61
C PRO A 90 -5.24 -13.42 5.05
N LYS A 91 -4.73 -14.55 5.56
CA LYS A 91 -4.97 -15.00 6.95
C LYS A 91 -4.17 -14.16 7.94
N VAL A 92 -2.92 -13.80 7.61
CA VAL A 92 -2.12 -12.84 8.40
C VAL A 92 -2.79 -11.48 8.40
N TRP A 93 -3.19 -10.97 7.23
CA TRP A 93 -3.86 -9.67 7.11
C TRP A 93 -5.15 -9.61 7.93
N LYS A 94 -6.01 -10.63 7.80
CA LYS A 94 -7.26 -10.71 8.57
C LYS A 94 -7.01 -10.63 10.08
N ARG A 95 -6.10 -11.45 10.61
CA ARG A 95 -5.76 -11.44 12.05
C ARG A 95 -5.12 -10.14 12.51
N THR A 96 -4.28 -9.53 11.67
CA THR A 96 -3.67 -8.23 11.95
C THR A 96 -4.75 -7.17 12.16
N LYS A 97 -5.74 -7.12 11.27
CA LYS A 97 -6.88 -6.21 11.38
C LYS A 97 -7.76 -6.48 12.59
N GLU A 98 -8.03 -7.75 12.91
CA GLU A 98 -8.79 -8.14 14.10
C GLU A 98 -8.13 -7.68 15.40
N ILE A 99 -6.78 -7.67 15.46
CA ILE A 99 -6.05 -7.17 16.62
C ILE A 99 -6.07 -5.63 16.63
N ALA A 100 -5.83 -5.00 15.48
CA ALA A 100 -5.78 -3.55 15.34
C ALA A 100 -7.14 -2.86 15.57
N SER A 101 -8.25 -3.54 15.28
CA SER A 101 -9.62 -2.99 15.44
C SER A 101 -10.02 -2.68 16.88
N LYS A 102 -9.22 -3.12 17.87
CA LYS A 102 -9.36 -2.73 19.28
C LYS A 102 -9.09 -1.24 19.50
N LEU A 103 -8.44 -0.57 18.55
CA LEU A 103 -8.16 0.86 18.57
C LEU A 103 -8.86 1.54 17.40
N THR A 104 -9.25 2.80 17.57
CA THR A 104 -9.90 3.60 16.51
C THR A 104 -8.98 3.81 15.31
N SER A 105 -7.67 3.89 15.55
CA SER A 105 -6.64 3.99 14.51
C SER A 105 -5.32 3.43 15.01
N VAL A 106 -4.51 2.96 14.05
CA VAL A 106 -3.13 2.52 14.26
C VAL A 106 -2.29 3.00 13.08
N SER A 107 -0.99 3.22 13.29
CA SER A 107 -0.08 3.54 12.19
C SER A 107 0.22 2.30 11.33
N ILE A 108 0.68 2.50 10.10
CA ILE A 108 1.20 1.42 9.24
C ILE A 108 2.36 0.67 9.93
N THR A 109 3.23 1.39 10.66
CA THR A 109 4.33 0.77 11.42
C THR A 109 3.81 -0.16 12.52
N MET A 110 2.73 0.21 13.21
CA MET A 110 2.08 -0.67 14.19
C MET A 110 1.40 -1.87 13.52
N LEU A 111 0.75 -1.69 12.37
CA LEU A 111 0.22 -2.81 11.58
C LEU A 111 1.32 -3.79 11.16
N SER A 112 2.47 -3.28 10.73
CA SER A 112 3.64 -4.11 10.40
C SER A 112 4.12 -4.92 11.60
N SER A 113 4.19 -4.29 12.79
CA SER A 113 4.60 -4.99 14.03
C SER A 113 3.60 -6.07 14.43
N ILE A 114 2.30 -5.76 14.40
CA ILE A 114 1.24 -6.73 14.70
C ILE A 114 1.27 -7.89 13.68
N GLY A 115 1.38 -7.58 12.38
CA GLY A 115 1.47 -8.58 11.33
C GLY A 115 2.68 -9.50 11.48
N SER A 116 3.82 -8.94 11.87
CA SER A 116 5.04 -9.72 12.14
C SER A 116 4.83 -10.70 13.32
N GLN A 117 4.16 -10.26 14.39
CA GLN A 117 3.81 -11.13 15.51
C GLN A 117 2.81 -12.23 15.13
N VAL A 118 1.82 -11.90 14.30
CA VAL A 118 0.87 -12.89 13.76
C VAL A 118 1.59 -13.91 12.89
N LEU A 119 2.51 -13.47 12.03
CA LEU A 119 3.30 -14.33 11.16
C LEU A 119 4.22 -15.25 11.97
N ALA A 120 4.97 -14.73 12.94
CA ALA A 120 5.82 -15.52 13.83
C ALA A 120 5.03 -16.63 14.53
N LYS A 121 3.86 -16.28 15.10
CA LYS A 121 2.96 -17.24 15.73
C LYS A 121 2.44 -18.32 14.77
N LEU A 122 2.23 -17.99 13.50
CA LEU A 122 1.82 -18.98 12.49
C LEU A 122 2.97 -19.90 12.07
N LEU A 123 4.21 -19.40 12.10
CA LEU A 123 5.42 -20.16 11.83
C LEU A 123 5.88 -21.02 13.01
N GLY A 124 5.37 -20.75 14.22
CA GLY A 124 5.72 -21.49 15.44
C GLY A 124 7.02 -21.03 16.09
N ILE A 125 7.42 -19.77 15.86
CA ILE A 125 8.59 -19.12 16.46
C ILE A 125 8.21 -17.91 17.32
#